data_AF-A0A2T4A829-F1
#
_entry.id   AF-A0A2T4A829-F1
#
_cell.length_a   1.000
_cell.length_b   1.000
_cell.length_c   1.000
_cell.angle_alpha   90.00
_cell.angle_beta   90.00
_cell.angle_gamma   90.00
#
_symmetry.space_group_name_H-M   'P 1'
#
loop_
_entity.id
_entity.type
_entity.pdbx_description
1 polymer ?
#
loop_
_entity_poly.entity_id
_entity_poly.type
_entity_poly.pdbx_seq_one_letter_code
_entity_poly.pdbx_strand_id
1 'polypeptide(L)'
;MQYLGSDPRQGTAPSLITHNEILRLVSLYYLSQSFVSSVYIYYQNPNGFTTKYTKAKTDAPLLYSDFQYNVFFWPKALVETVGNLVDYSCKES
;
A
#
# COMPACT_ATOMS: atom_id res chain seq x y z
N MET A 1 4.49 1.31 22.42
CA MET A 1 4.66 1.60 20.98
C MET A 1 5.82 0.75 20.51
N GLN A 2 5.55 -0.38 19.86
CA GLN A 2 6.58 -1.33 19.39
C GLN A 2 6.94 -1.02 17.95
N TYR A 3 8.24 -0.95 17.65
CA TYR A 3 8.73 -0.69 16.30
C TYR A 3 8.58 -1.96 15.45
N LEU A 4 8.19 -1.82 14.17
CA LEU A 4 8.07 -2.93 13.21
C LEU A 4 9.34 -3.80 13.09
N GLY A 5 10.51 -3.27 13.44
CA GLY A 5 11.79 -4.01 13.48
C GLY A 5 12.08 -4.79 14.77
N SER A 6 11.21 -4.72 15.78
CA SER A 6 11.42 -5.34 17.11
C SER A 6 10.50 -6.53 17.38
N ASP A 7 9.70 -6.95 16.40
CA ASP A 7 8.79 -8.09 16.58
C ASP A 7 9.58 -9.41 16.54
N PRO A 8 9.66 -10.17 17.65
CA PRO A 8 10.34 -11.46 17.68
C PRO A 8 9.66 -12.53 16.79
N ARG A 9 8.49 -12.23 16.23
CA ARG A 9 7.76 -13.08 15.29
C ARG A 9 8.10 -12.81 13.82
N GLN A 10 9.11 -12.00 13.50
CA GLN A 10 9.60 -11.88 12.11
C GLN A 10 9.90 -13.26 11.51
N GLY A 11 9.17 -13.64 10.44
CA GLY A 11 9.25 -14.95 9.80
C GLY A 11 8.26 -16.01 10.33
N THR A 12 7.41 -15.67 11.30
CA THR A 12 6.27 -16.50 11.72
C THR A 12 5.01 -16.02 11.00
N ALA A 13 4.20 -16.96 10.50
CA ALA A 13 2.94 -16.64 9.83
C ALA A 13 2.09 -15.64 10.65
N PRO A 14 1.47 -14.63 10.01
CA PRO A 14 1.17 -14.54 8.58
C PRO A 14 2.22 -13.82 7.71
N SER A 15 3.33 -13.32 8.30
CA SER A 15 4.33 -12.60 7.52
C SER A 15 5.33 -13.57 6.88
N LEU A 16 5.26 -13.70 5.55
CA LEU A 16 6.11 -14.57 4.73
C LEU A 16 7.41 -13.89 4.24
N ILE A 17 7.61 -12.60 4.54
CA ILE A 17 8.80 -11.87 4.10
C ILE A 17 10.01 -12.37 4.88
N THR A 18 10.93 -13.04 4.19
CA THR A 18 12.17 -13.56 4.78
C THR A 18 13.27 -12.49 4.80
N HIS A 19 14.29 -12.68 5.64
CA HIS A 19 15.49 -11.84 5.66
C HIS A 19 16.17 -11.77 4.28
N ASN A 20 16.17 -12.86 3.52
CA ASN A 20 16.75 -12.90 2.18
C ASN A 20 15.99 -12.00 1.21
N GLU A 21 14.65 -11.94 1.30
CA GLU A 21 13.85 -11.03 0.47
C GLU A 21 14.08 -9.57 0.85
N ILE A 22 14.22 -9.28 2.15
CA ILE A 22 14.57 -7.92 2.61
C ILE A 22 15.93 -7.50 2.04
N LEU A 23 16.96 -8.33 2.22
CA LEU A 23 18.31 -8.04 1.71
C LEU A 23 18.31 -7.87 0.20
N ARG A 24 17.62 -8.75 -0.53
CA ARG A 24 17.48 -8.65 -1.98
C ARG A 24 16.88 -7.30 -2.41
N LEU A 25 15.80 -6.87 -1.79
CA LEU A 25 15.13 -5.60 -2.12
C LEU A 25 16.01 -4.40 -1.77
N VAL A 26 16.64 -4.40 -0.59
CA VAL A 26 17.54 -3.30 -0.17
C VAL A 26 18.77 -3.23 -1.07
N SER A 27 19.39 -4.37 -1.39
CA SER A 27 20.50 -4.43 -2.34
C SER A 27 20.10 -3.92 -3.71
N LEU A 28 18.89 -4.24 -4.19
CA LEU A 28 18.38 -3.71 -5.46
C LEU A 28 18.25 -2.18 -5.43
N TYR A 29 17.68 -1.62 -4.36
CA TYR A 29 17.58 -0.16 -4.18
C TYR A 29 18.94 0.52 -4.15
N TYR A 30 19.91 -0.08 -3.45
CA TYR A 30 21.27 0.43 -3.36
C TYR A 30 22.00 0.38 -4.71
N LEU A 31 22.00 -0.77 -5.38
CA LEU A 31 22.70 -0.94 -6.67
C LEU A 31 22.08 -0.08 -7.78
N SER A 32 20.76 0.15 -7.75
CA SER A 32 20.06 1.01 -8.70
C SER A 32 20.06 2.49 -8.32
N GLN A 33 20.54 2.86 -7.13
CA GLN A 33 20.46 4.22 -6.58
C GLN A 33 19.05 4.83 -6.63
N SER A 34 18.02 3.98 -6.52
CA SER A 34 16.63 4.38 -6.81
C SER A 34 15.90 5.01 -5.63
N PHE A 35 16.43 4.91 -4.41
CA PHE A 35 15.75 5.38 -3.20
C PHE A 35 15.32 6.86 -3.31
N VAL A 36 16.26 7.77 -3.59
CA VAL A 36 15.98 9.22 -3.68
C VAL A 36 14.95 9.54 -4.77
N SER A 37 15.05 8.87 -5.93
CA SER A 37 14.09 9.07 -7.02
C SER A 37 12.68 8.56 -6.67
N SER A 38 12.58 7.42 -5.97
CA SER A 38 11.30 6.79 -5.62
C SER A 38 10.50 7.62 -4.61
N VAL A 39 11.17 8.29 -3.68
CA VAL A 39 10.51 9.11 -2.65
C VAL A 39 10.03 10.46 -3.16
N TYR A 40 10.41 10.87 -4.37
CA TYR A 40 10.01 12.17 -4.94
C TYR A 40 8.49 12.28 -5.15
N ILE A 41 7.78 11.16 -5.32
CA ILE A 41 6.31 11.15 -5.45
C ILE A 41 5.61 11.80 -4.24
N TYR A 42 6.20 11.68 -3.04
CA TYR A 42 5.65 12.28 -1.82
C TYR A 42 5.79 13.80 -1.81
N TYR A 43 6.83 14.33 -2.46
CA TYR A 43 6.98 15.77 -2.67
C TYR A 43 5.98 16.30 -3.71
N GLN A 44 5.73 15.53 -4.78
CA GLN A 44 4.76 15.90 -5.82
C GLN A 44 3.31 15.85 -5.35
N ASN A 45 3.01 14.99 -4.38
CA ASN A 45 1.68 14.85 -3.80
C ASN A 45 1.69 15.13 -2.29
N PRO A 46 1.78 16.41 -1.87
CA PRO A 46 1.82 16.78 -0.45
C PRO A 46 0.54 16.39 0.31
N ASN A 47 -0.56 16.16 -0.40
CA ASN A 47 -1.83 15.69 0.14
C ASN A 47 -2.02 14.18 -0.06
N GLY A 48 -0.99 13.40 -0.37
CA GLY A 48 -1.10 11.97 -0.71
C GLY A 48 -1.68 11.10 0.41
N PHE A 49 -1.64 11.58 1.65
CA PHE A 49 -2.23 10.94 2.83
C PHE A 49 -3.49 11.67 3.34
N THR A 50 -4.14 12.47 2.49
CA THR A 50 -5.40 13.13 2.84
C THR A 50 -6.52 12.11 3.06
N THR A 51 -7.43 12.42 3.99
CA THR A 51 -8.68 11.67 4.20
C THR A 51 -9.87 12.28 3.45
N LYS A 52 -9.63 13.33 2.66
CA LYS A 52 -10.63 13.95 1.77
C LYS A 52 -10.42 13.46 0.35
N TYR A 53 -11.32 12.62 -0.13
CA TYR A 53 -11.24 11.99 -1.44
C TYR A 53 -12.06 12.76 -2.49
N THR A 54 -11.64 12.69 -3.75
CA THR A 54 -12.34 13.29 -4.89
C THR A 54 -12.52 12.24 -5.99
N LYS A 55 -13.59 12.36 -6.78
CA LYS A 55 -13.84 11.45 -7.90
C LYS A 55 -12.82 11.70 -9.02
N ALA A 56 -12.25 10.63 -9.56
CA ALA A 56 -11.40 10.72 -10.74
C ALA A 56 -12.18 11.27 -11.96
N LYS A 57 -11.50 12.02 -12.84
CA LYS A 57 -12.10 12.59 -14.07
C LYS A 57 -12.28 11.54 -15.20
N THR A 58 -12.58 10.31 -14.84
CA THR A 58 -12.78 9.19 -15.75
C THR A 58 -13.92 8.32 -15.24
N ASP A 59 -14.67 7.73 -16.16
CA ASP A 59 -15.71 6.75 -15.86
C ASP A 59 -15.28 5.32 -16.25
N ALA A 60 -13.97 5.12 -16.46
CA ALA A 60 -13.40 3.79 -16.64
C ALA A 60 -13.74 2.87 -15.45
N PRO A 61 -14.01 1.57 -15.69
CA PRO A 61 -14.29 0.61 -14.62
C PRO A 61 -13.19 0.58 -13.56
N LEU A 62 -13.58 0.78 -12.30
CA LEU A 62 -12.72 0.62 -11.13
C LEU A 62 -12.99 -0.76 -10.49
N LEU A 63 -11.92 -1.51 -10.26
CA LEU A 63 -11.93 -2.75 -9.48
C LEU A 63 -11.04 -2.54 -8.28
N TYR A 64 -11.52 -2.90 -7.08
CA TYR A 64 -10.78 -2.68 -5.85
C TYR A 64 -10.74 -3.95 -4.99
N SER A 65 -9.56 -4.28 -4.48
CA SER A 65 -9.33 -5.39 -3.57
C SER A 65 -8.69 -4.89 -2.28
N ASP A 66 -9.34 -5.14 -1.15
CA ASP A 66 -8.79 -4.84 0.16
C ASP A 66 -8.27 -6.11 0.85
N PHE A 67 -7.13 -5.97 1.53
CA PHE A 67 -6.47 -7.02 2.27
C PHE A 67 -6.31 -6.60 3.73
N GLN A 68 -6.53 -7.53 4.65
CA GLN A 68 -6.52 -7.28 6.11
C GLN A 68 -5.31 -6.49 6.63
N TYR A 69 -4.12 -6.67 6.04
CA TYR A 69 -2.88 -6.02 6.48
C TYR A 69 -2.43 -4.86 5.59
N ASN A 70 -3.34 -4.30 4.78
CA ASN A 70 -3.07 -3.05 4.07
C ASN A 70 -2.82 -1.90 5.04
N VAL A 71 -2.02 -0.92 4.60
CA VAL A 71 -1.69 0.28 5.40
C VAL A 71 -2.95 1.09 5.71
N PHE A 72 -3.92 1.10 4.80
CA PHE A 72 -5.21 1.76 4.96
C PHE A 72 -6.34 0.80 4.58
N PHE A 73 -7.47 0.96 5.24
CA PHE A 73 -8.73 0.25 4.94
C PHE A 73 -9.69 1.23 4.26
N TRP A 74 -10.24 0.85 3.12
CA TRP A 74 -11.18 1.68 2.36
C TRP A 74 -12.51 0.92 2.16
N PRO A 75 -13.55 1.26 2.95
CA PRO A 75 -14.86 0.62 2.81
C PRO A 75 -15.43 0.78 1.41
N LYS A 76 -16.19 -0.21 0.94
CA LYS A 76 -16.86 -0.18 -0.37
C LYS A 76 -17.57 1.15 -0.66
N ALA A 77 -18.38 1.64 0.28
CA ALA A 77 -19.12 2.90 0.14
C ALA A 77 -18.21 4.10 -0.12
N LEU A 78 -17.00 4.11 0.43
CA LEU A 78 -16.02 5.16 0.18
C LEU A 78 -15.42 5.01 -1.23
N VAL A 79 -15.07 3.80 -1.65
CA VAL A 79 -14.49 3.52 -2.96
C VAL A 79 -15.48 3.87 -4.09
N GLU A 80 -16.79 3.64 -3.87
CA GLU A 80 -17.85 4.05 -4.80
C GLU A 80 -17.89 5.57 -5.03
N THR A 81 -17.44 6.39 -4.07
CA THR A 81 -17.40 7.85 -4.24
C THR A 81 -16.24 8.35 -5.11
N VAL A 82 -15.18 7.54 -5.27
CA VAL A 82 -13.95 7.99 -5.94
C VAL A 82 -13.86 7.56 -7.41
N GLY A 83 -14.69 6.63 -7.86
CA GLY A 83 -14.69 6.14 -9.23
C GLY A 83 -15.89 5.26 -9.58
N ASN A 84 -15.92 4.76 -10.82
CA ASN A 84 -16.96 3.84 -11.30
C ASN A 84 -16.68 2.41 -10.81
N LEU A 85 -17.01 2.12 -9.55
CA LEU A 85 -16.72 0.82 -8.93
C LEU A 85 -17.60 -0.30 -9.52
N VAL A 86 -16.97 -1.21 -10.24
CA VAL A 86 -17.63 -2.38 -10.86
C VAL A 86 -17.44 -3.64 -10.02
N ASP A 87 -16.30 -3.77 -9.35
CA ASP A 87 -16.01 -4.92 -8.48
C ASP A 87 -15.30 -4.50 -7.19
N TYR A 88 -15.72 -5.12 -6.09
CA TYR A 88 -15.17 -4.90 -4.75
C TYR A 88 -15.00 -6.24 -4.05
N SER A 89 -13.75 -6.56 -3.72
CA SER A 89 -13.40 -7.73 -2.92
C SER A 89 -12.72 -7.30 -1.64
N CYS A 90 -13.26 -7.73 -0.50
CA CYS A 90 -12.60 -7.57 0.79
C CYS A 90 -12.33 -8.96 1.33
N LYS A 91 -11.05 -9.32 1.47
CA LYS A 91 -10.66 -10.60 2.05
C LYS A 91 -10.32 -10.41 3.53
N GLU A 92 -11.21 -10.90 4.38
CA GLU A 92 -10.91 -11.21 5.77
C GLU A 92 -10.37 -12.65 5.83
N SER A 93 -9.38 -12.91 6.71
CA SER A 93 -8.77 -14.23 6.85
C SER A 93 -9.66 -15.24 7.56
#